data_AF-A0A086MK31-F1
#
_entry.id   AF-A0A086MK31-F1
#
_cell.length_a   1.000
_cell.length_b   1.000
_cell.length_c   1.000
_cell.angle_alpha   90.00
_cell.angle_beta   90.00
_cell.angle_gamma   90.00
#
_symmetry.space_group_name_H-M   'P 1'
#
loop_
_entity.id
_entity.type
_entity.pdbx_description
1 polymer ?
#
loop_
_entity_poly.entity_id
_entity_poly.type
_entity_poly.pdbx_seq_one_letter_code
_entity_poly.pdbx_strand_id
1 'polypeptide(L)'
;MADLSGLSDEALAVFAFAAYHQLSSGQMVRSVVQKDGAGHKASEAAVEELTGRGLIEADGTEIRFTPPGEEALQGVISGIRGSR
;
A
#
# COMPACT_ATOMS: atom_id res chain seq x y z
N MET A 1 1.04 -10.23 -11.96
CA MET A 1 0.13 -9.11 -11.70
C MET A 1 -0.80 -9.48 -10.58
N ALA A 2 -0.47 -9.01 -9.37
CA ALA A 2 -1.40 -9.06 -8.26
C ALA A 2 -2.68 -8.29 -8.65
N ASP A 3 -3.81 -8.98 -8.60
CA ASP A 3 -5.11 -8.40 -8.93
C ASP A 3 -5.60 -7.57 -7.75
N LEU A 4 -5.68 -6.26 -7.95
CA LEU A 4 -6.26 -5.32 -6.98
C LEU A 4 -7.80 -5.32 -7.04
N SER A 5 -8.39 -6.06 -7.97
CA SER A 5 -9.85 -6.18 -8.09
C SER A 5 -10.44 -6.76 -6.80
N GLY A 6 -11.54 -6.13 -6.37
CA GLY A 6 -12.26 -6.52 -5.16
C GLY A 6 -11.54 -6.20 -3.86
N LEU A 7 -10.47 -5.40 -3.86
CA LEU A 7 -10.00 -4.76 -2.63
C LEU A 7 -11.04 -3.75 -2.12
N SER A 8 -11.14 -3.61 -0.80
CA SER A 8 -11.92 -2.52 -0.20
C SER A 8 -11.28 -1.15 -0.48
N ASP A 9 -12.09 -0.09 -0.40
CA ASP A 9 -11.61 1.28 -0.51
C ASP A 9 -10.54 1.61 0.55
N GLU A 10 -10.66 1.01 1.75
CA GLU A 10 -9.66 1.18 2.82
C GLU A 10 -8.32 0.53 2.46
N ALA A 11 -8.34 -0.65 1.83
CA ALA A 11 -7.14 -1.30 1.32
C ALA A 11 -6.53 -0.52 0.13
N LEU A 12 -7.37 0.00 -0.76
CA LEU A 12 -6.94 0.87 -1.86
C LEU A 12 -6.31 2.17 -1.34
N ALA A 13 -6.80 2.72 -0.22
CA ALA A 13 -6.23 3.92 0.40
C ALA A 13 -4.77 3.70 0.85
N VAL A 14 -4.41 2.50 1.32
CA VAL A 14 -3.02 2.14 1.66
C VAL A 14 -2.12 2.22 0.42
N PHE A 15 -2.56 1.65 -0.70
CA PHE A 15 -1.83 1.73 -1.97
C PHE A 15 -1.74 3.16 -2.50
N ALA A 16 -2.83 3.93 -2.40
CA ALA A 16 -2.85 5.33 -2.82
C ALA A 16 -1.86 6.18 -2.01
N PHE A 17 -1.80 5.98 -0.69
CA PHE A 17 -0.84 6.64 0.20
C PHE A 17 0.60 6.29 -0.17
N ALA A 18 0.91 5.00 -0.34
CA ALA A 18 2.24 4.55 -0.75
C ALA A 18 2.63 5.11 -2.13
N ALA A 19 1.70 5.12 -3.09
CA ALA A 19 1.91 5.66 -4.42
C ALA A 19 2.19 7.17 -4.39
N TYR A 20 1.44 7.95 -3.59
CA TYR A 20 1.69 9.37 -3.37
C TYR A 20 3.12 9.60 -2.85
N HIS A 21 3.56 8.86 -1.83
CA HIS A 21 4.90 9.01 -1.27
C HIS A 21 6.00 8.65 -2.26
N GLN A 22 5.84 7.57 -3.04
CA GLN A 22 6.82 7.20 -4.06
C GLN A 22 6.88 8.23 -5.19
N LEU A 23 5.74 8.75 -5.64
CA LEU A 23 5.68 9.77 -6.69
C LEU A 23 6.28 11.10 -6.22
N SER A 24 6.03 11.48 -4.97
CA SER A 24 6.52 12.73 -4.37
C SER A 24 8.02 12.69 -4.08
N SER A 25 8.51 11.60 -3.50
CA SER A 25 9.93 11.45 -3.12
C SER A 25 10.83 10.96 -4.27
N GLY A 26 10.25 10.30 -5.28
CA GLY A 26 11.00 9.58 -6.32
C GLY A 26 11.66 8.28 -5.83
N GLN A 27 11.52 7.93 -4.55
CA GLN A 27 12.11 6.73 -3.96
C GLN A 27 11.09 5.59 -3.89
N MET A 28 11.56 4.36 -4.09
CA MET A 28 10.73 3.17 -3.97
C MET A 28 10.22 3.03 -2.53
N VAL A 29 8.91 2.93 -2.37
CA VAL A 29 8.28 2.70 -1.06
C VAL A 29 8.19 1.20 -0.82
N ARG A 30 8.88 0.73 0.22
CA ARG A 30 8.86 -0.68 0.67
C ARG A 30 8.06 -0.86 1.94
N SER A 31 7.87 0.22 2.69
CA SER A 31 7.10 0.22 3.90
C SER A 31 6.39 1.55 4.12
N VAL A 32 5.29 1.48 4.85
CA VAL A 32 4.57 2.65 5.34
C VAL A 32 4.38 2.52 6.85
N VAL A 33 4.52 3.64 7.55
CA VAL A 33 4.32 3.68 9.00
C VAL A 33 2.86 3.37 9.29
N GLN A 34 2.61 2.32 10.08
CA GLN A 34 1.26 1.93 10.42
C GLN A 34 0.63 2.87 11.44
N LYS A 35 1.42 3.46 12.33
CA LYS A 35 1.02 4.45 13.34
C LYS A 35 2.00 5.61 13.34
N ASP A 36 1.61 6.77 12.81
CA ASP A 36 2.53 7.91 12.69
C ASP A 36 2.73 8.70 14.01
N GLY A 37 2.07 8.27 15.10
CA GLY A 37 2.13 8.96 16.39
C GLY A 37 1.38 10.31 16.43
N ALA A 38 0.85 10.77 15.29
CA ALA A 38 0.03 11.98 15.14
C ALA A 38 -1.47 11.66 15.05
N GLY A 39 -1.84 10.38 15.04
CA GLY A 39 -3.22 9.89 15.04
C GLY A 39 -3.66 9.26 13.73
N HIS A 40 -2.81 9.23 12.69
CA HIS A 40 -3.11 8.49 11.47
C HIS A 40 -2.62 7.05 11.62
N LYS A 41 -3.56 6.12 11.45
CA LYS A 41 -3.28 4.69 11.40
C LYS A 41 -3.88 4.13 10.12
N ALA A 42 -3.15 3.23 9.45
CA ALA A 42 -3.79 2.38 8.45
C ALA A 42 -4.94 1.61 9.12
N SER A 43 -6.10 1.55 8.46
CA SER A 43 -7.26 0.82 8.98
C SER A 43 -6.86 -0.62 9.35
N GLU A 44 -7.31 -1.09 10.51
CA GLU A 44 -7.04 -2.47 10.93
C GLU A 44 -7.67 -3.47 9.96
N ALA A 45 -8.85 -3.15 9.42
CA ALA A 45 -9.53 -3.98 8.42
C ALA A 45 -8.75 -4.04 7.10
N ALA A 46 -8.20 -2.89 6.65
CA ALA A 46 -7.33 -2.86 5.48
C ALA A 46 -6.06 -3.69 5.69
N VAL A 47 -5.45 -3.60 6.88
CA VAL A 47 -4.23 -4.35 7.21
C VAL A 47 -4.53 -5.85 7.23
N GLU A 48 -5.63 -6.26 7.86
CA GLU A 48 -6.05 -7.66 7.90
C GLU A 48 -6.33 -8.20 6.49
N GLU A 49 -7.08 -7.45 5.66
CA GLU A 49 -7.38 -7.83 4.29
C GLU A 49 -6.10 -8.00 3.45
N LEU A 50 -5.21 -7.01 3.47
CA LEU A 50 -3.99 -7.03 2.68
C LEU A 50 -3.01 -8.12 3.15
N THR A 51 -2.97 -8.39 4.45
CA THR A 51 -2.19 -9.50 5.02
C THR A 51 -2.79 -10.84 4.60
N GLY A 52 -4.12 -10.98 4.68
CA GLY A 52 -4.82 -12.19 4.25
C GLY A 52 -4.66 -12.50 2.75
N ARG A 53 -4.45 -11.48 1.93
CA ARG A 53 -4.11 -11.60 0.50
C ARG A 53 -2.61 -11.76 0.22
N GLY A 54 -1.76 -11.73 1.24
CA GLY A 54 -0.31 -11.88 1.12
C GLY A 54 0.39 -10.69 0.44
N LEU A 55 -0.24 -9.51 0.41
CA LEU A 55 0.29 -8.30 -0.21
C LEU A 55 1.17 -7.48 0.73
N ILE A 56 0.96 -7.64 2.04
CA ILE A 56 1.75 -6.97 3.07
C ILE A 56 2.08 -7.93 4.22
N GLU A 57 3.08 -7.53 5.00
CA GLU A 57 3.32 -8.00 6.36
C GLU A 57 3.24 -6.79 7.29
N ALA A 58 2.60 -6.94 8.45
CA ALA A 58 2.52 -5.89 9.45
C ALA A 58 2.94 -6.41 10.83
N ASP A 59 3.73 -5.63 11.56
CA ASP A 59 4.19 -5.96 12.93
C ASP A 59 3.56 -5.07 14.02
N GLY A 60 2.56 -4.27 13.67
CA GLY A 60 1.87 -3.35 14.57
C GLY A 60 2.46 -1.93 14.59
N THR A 61 3.65 -1.74 14.01
CA THR A 61 4.33 -0.44 13.88
C THR A 61 4.53 -0.07 12.41
N GLU A 62 4.92 -1.05 11.60
CA GLU A 62 5.22 -0.88 10.18
C GLU A 62 4.40 -1.86 9.32
N ILE A 63 3.99 -1.38 8.15
CA ILE A 63 3.48 -2.22 7.06
C ILE A 63 4.61 -2.34 6.05
N ARG A 64 5.03 -3.56 5.73
CA ARG A 64 5.98 -3.85 4.66
C ARG A 64 5.24 -4.49 3.49
N PHE A 65 5.48 -4.02 2.27
CA PHE A 65 4.97 -4.69 1.08
C PHE A 65 5.74 -5.99 0.86
N THR A 66 5.01 -7.07 0.58
CA THR A 66 5.62 -8.30 0.08
C THR A 66 6.01 -8.12 -1.39
N PRO A 67 6.78 -9.03 -2.01
CA PRO A 67 7.08 -8.91 -3.44
C PRO A 67 5.82 -8.82 -4.33
N PRO A 68 4.74 -9.60 -4.11
CA PRO A 68 3.46 -9.38 -4.79
C PRO A 68 2.85 -8.00 -4.54
N GLY A 69 2.93 -7.48 -3.31
CA GLY A 69 2.46 -6.14 -2.96
C GLY A 69 3.23 -5.03 -3.66
N GLU A 70 4.56 -5.16 -3.76
CA GLU A 70 5.41 -4.21 -4.49
C GLU A 70 5.06 -4.21 -6.00
N GLU A 71 4.86 -5.39 -6.60
CA GLU A 71 4.42 -5.50 -8.00
C GLU A 71 3.06 -4.81 -8.19
N ALA A 72 2.12 -5.01 -7.28
CA ALA A 72 0.81 -4.36 -7.31
C ALA A 72 0.94 -2.83 -7.22
N LEU A 73 1.78 -2.33 -6.30
CA LEU A 73 2.04 -0.90 -6.13
C LEU A 73 2.66 -0.29 -7.40
N GLN A 74 3.60 -0.99 -8.05
CA GLN A 74 4.14 -0.53 -9.33
C GLN A 74 3.07 -0.50 -10.43
N GLY A 75 2.13 -1.43 -10.42
CA GLY A 75 0.95 -1.41 -11.29
C GLY A 75 0.11 -0.14 -11.10
N VAL A 76 -0.19 0.22 -9.85
CA VAL A 76 -0.92 1.46 -9.50
C VAL A 76 -0.19 2.70 -10.01
N ILE A 77 1.11 2.82 -9.71
CA ILE A 77 1.93 3.96 -10.12
C ILE A 77 2.00 4.07 -11.65
N SER A 78 2.13 2.93 -12.33
CA SER A 78 2.14 2.88 -13.80
C SER A 78 0.80 3.34 -14.38
N GLY A 79 -0.32 2.92 -13.78
CA GLY A 79 -1.66 3.38 -14.17
C GLY A 79 -1.82 4.90 -14.00
N ILE A 80 -1.36 5.47 -12.88
CA ILE A 80 -1.40 6.92 -12.64
C ILE A 80 -0.57 7.68 -13.68
N ARG A 81 0.63 7.19 -14.02
CA ARG A 81 1.52 7.81 -15.01
C ARG A 81 1.00 7.68 -16.44
N GLY A 82 0.39 6.54 -16.77
CA GLY A 82 -0.16 6.24 -18.09
C GLY A 82 -1.51 6.93 -18.37
N SER A 83 -2.18 7.43 -17.34
CA SER A 83 -3.41 8.22 -17.46
C SER A 83 -3.15 9.71 -17.75
N ARG A 84 -1.91 10.08 -18.14
CA ARG A 84 -1.52 11.43 -18.53
C ARG A 84 -1.77 11.70 -20.00
#